data_AF-A0A6M8SW06-F1
#
_entry.id   AF-A0A6M8SW06-F1
#
_cell.length_a   1.000
_cell.length_b   1.000
_cell.length_c   1.000
_cell.angle_alpha   90.00
_cell.angle_beta   90.00
_cell.angle_gamma   90.00
#
_symmetry.space_group_name_H-M   'P 1'
#
loop_
_entity.id
_entity.type
_entity.pdbx_description
1 polymer ?
#
loop_
_entity_poly.entity_id
_entity_poly.type
_entity_poly.pdbx_seq_one_letter_code
_entity_poly.pdbx_strand_id
1 'polypeptide(L)' 'MKLIEILEACLIGGQHHEVGEQVEISDDEAYVLSSCKRVRYVDAAAPINETTVDESNPEIKDKGEK' A
#
# COMPACT_ATOMS: atom_id res chain seq x y z
N MET A 1 17.16 0.19 2.99
CA MET A 1 15.71 0.40 3.21
C MET A 1 14.98 -0.79 2.62
N LYS A 2 13.96 -1.28 3.32
CA LYS A 2 13.13 -2.41 2.92
C LYS A 2 11.67 -2.08 3.13
N LEU A 3 10.84 -2.48 2.16
CA LEU A 3 9.39 -2.44 2.30
C LEU A 3 8.93 -3.69 3.06
N ILE A 4 8.19 -3.46 4.13
CA ILE A 4 7.59 -4.50 4.95
C ILE A 4 6.09 -4.28 5.08
N GLU A 5 5.35 -5.35 5.34
CA GLU A 5 3.95 -5.30 5.75
C GLU A 5 3.84 -5.67 7.24
N ILE A 6 3.08 -4.87 8.00
CA ILE A 6 2.83 -5.09 9.42
C ILE A 6 1.82 -6.23 9.60
N LEU A 7 2.22 -7.28 10.31
CA LEU A 7 1.34 -8.40 10.68
C LEU A 7 0.73 -8.23 12.07
N GLU A 8 1.37 -7.44 12.94
CA GLU A 8 0.92 -7.12 14.28
C GLU A 8 1.20 -5.65 14.60
N ALA A 9 0.21 -4.92 15.13
CA ALA A 9 0.33 -3.51 15.45
C ALA A 9 1.53 -3.25 16.37
N CYS A 10 2.36 -2.27 16.00
CA CYS A 10 3.64 -2.04 16.68
C CYS A 10 4.11 -0.60 16.60
N LEU A 11 5.03 -0.25 17.51
CA LEU A 11 5.75 1.02 17.47
C LEU A 11 7.06 0.84 16.70
N ILE A 12 7.24 1.62 15.63
CA ILE A 12 8.49 1.67 14.85
C ILE A 12 8.93 3.14 14.81
N GLY A 13 10.19 3.43 15.17
CA GLY A 13 10.69 4.81 15.20
C GLY A 13 9.89 5.79 16.06
N GLY A 14 9.14 5.30 17.06
CA GLY A 14 8.25 6.13 17.90
C GLY A 14 6.87 6.42 17.30
N GLN A 15 6.54 5.85 16.14
CA GLN A 15 5.22 5.96 15.50
C GLN A 15 4.46 4.63 15.57
N HIS A 16 3.13 4.71 15.71
CA HIS A 16 2.26 3.54 15.76
C HIS A 16 1.86 3.12 14.36
N HIS A 17 2.03 1.84 14.06
CA HIS A 17 1.67 1.24 12.78
C HIS A 17 0.66 0.11 12.98
N GLU A 18 -0.33 0.06 12.10
CA GLU A 18 -1.45 -0.86 12.17
C GLU A 18 -1.23 -2.10 11.30
N VAL A 19 -1.96 -3.18 11.57
CA VAL A 19 -1.88 -4.42 10.78
C VAL A 19 -2.32 -4.16 9.32
N GLY A 20 -1.55 -4.67 8.37
CA GLY A 20 -1.77 -4.50 6.92
C GLY A 20 -1.14 -3.24 6.34
N GLU A 21 -0.60 -2.35 7.17
CA GLU A 21 0.15 -1.19 6.72
C GLU A 21 1.48 -1.63 6.07
N GLN A 22 1.88 -0.94 4.99
CA GLN A 22 3.17 -1.15 4.35
C GLN A 22 4.07 0.05 4.62
N VAL A 23 5.24 -0.22 5.21
CA VAL A 23 6.15 0.81 5.69
C VAL A 23 7.56 0.52 5.18
N GLU A 24 8.26 1.57 4.77
CA GLU A 24 9.65 1.47 4.36
C GLU A 24 10.56 1.80 5.55
N ILE A 25 11.34 0.81 6.01
CA ILE A 25 12.18 0.91 7.20
C ILE A 25 13.63 0.51 6.90
N SER A 26 14.53 0.75 7.85
CA SER A 26 15.93 0.32 7.71
C SER A 26 16.06 -1.21 7.72
N ASP A 27 17.12 -1.73 7.09
CA ASP A 27 17.37 -3.17 7.03
C ASP A 27 17.57 -3.79 8.44
N ASP A 28 18.21 -3.05 9.35
CA ASP A 28 18.42 -3.47 10.74
C ASP A 28 17.09 -3.60 11.51
N GLU A 29 16.20 -2.61 11.40
CA GLU A 29 14.87 -2.67 12.02
C GLU A 29 14.02 -3.81 11.43
N ALA A 30 14.06 -3.98 10.10
CA ALA A 30 13.33 -5.05 9.42
C ALA A 30 13.82 -6.43 9.87
N TYR A 31 15.12 -6.60 10.08
CA TYR A 31 15.70 -7.85 10.58
C TYR A 31 15.21 -8.19 12.00
N VAL A 32 15.19 -7.21 12.91
CA VAL A 32 14.69 -7.41 14.28
C VAL A 32 13.19 -7.72 14.28
N LEU A 33 12.39 -6.95 13.54
CA LEU A 33 10.93 -7.11 13.51
C LEU A 33 10.50 -8.41 12.82
N SER A 34 11.20 -8.83 11.76
CA SER A 34 10.92 -10.11 11.08
C SER A 34 11.29 -11.31 11.94
N SER A 35 12.36 -11.23 12.75
CA SER A 35 12.71 -12.26 13.73
C SER A 35 11.61 -12.48 14.77
N CYS A 36 10.89 -11.41 15.12
CA CYS A 36 9.72 -11.45 16.01
C CYS A 36 8.42 -11.84 15.30
N LYS A 37 8.45 -12.12 13.98
CA LYS A 37 7.28 -12.44 13.13
C LYS A 37 6.18 -11.37 13.14
N ARG A 38 6.52 -10.13 13.51
CA ARG A 38 5.57 -9.00 13.54
C ARG A 38 5.37 -8.35 12.18
N VAL A 39 6.28 -8.62 11.25
CA VAL A 39 6.29 -8.04 9.90
C VAL A 39 6.71 -9.10 8.88
N ARG A 40 6.37 -8.91 7.62
CA ARG A 40 6.90 -9.69 6.49
C ARG A 40 7.49 -8.78 5.42
N TYR A 41 8.52 -9.26 4.72
CA TYR A 41 9.06 -8.55 3.57
C TYR A 41 8.05 -8.55 2.43
N VAL A 42 7.91 -7.41 1.77
CA VAL A 42 7.10 -7.26 0.56
C VAL A 42 8.04 -6.96 -0.60
N ASP A 43 7.91 -7.70 -1.70
CA ASP A 43 8.63 -7.36 -2.92
C ASP A 43 8.03 -6.07 -3.50
N ALA A 44 8.86 -5.03 -3.64
CA ALA A 44 8.47 -3.74 -4.21
C ALA A 44 8.13 -3.82 -5.73
N ALA A 45 8.16 -5.03 -6.31
CA ALA A 45 7.93 -5.30 -7.72
C ALA A 45 6.45 -5.54 -8.10
N ALA A 46 5.51 -5.46 -7.16
CA ALA A 46 4.09 -5.50 -7.48
C ALA A 46 3.54 -4.06 -7.56
N PRO A 47 3.43 -3.45 -8.77
CA PRO A 47 2.72 -2.19 -8.91
C PRO A 47 1.28 -2.37 -8.42
N ILE A 48 0.88 -1.58 -7.43
CA ILE A 48 -0.52 -1.32 -7.14
C ILE A 48 -1.13 -0.68 -8.39
N ASN A 49 -2.08 -1.39 -8.99
CA ASN A 49 -2.81 -1.01 -10.20
C ASN A 49 -2.99 0.50 -10.32
N GLU A 50 -2.45 1.06 -11.41
CA GLU A 50 -2.94 2.29 -12.00
C GLU A 50 -4.47 2.21 -12.03
N THR A 51 -5.14 2.94 -11.14
CA THR A 51 -6.53 3.33 -11.40
C THR A 51 -6.42 4.40 -12.46
N THR A 52 -6.30 3.96 -13.72
CA THR A 52 -6.64 4.77 -14.87
C THR A 52 -8.10 5.18 -14.67
N VAL A 53 -8.29 6.36 -14.11
CA VAL A 53 -9.52 7.13 -14.30
C VAL A 53 -9.57 7.46 -15.79
N ASP A 54 -10.05 6.52 -16.59
CA ASP A 54 -10.45 6.80 -17.97
C ASP A 54 -11.73 7.65 -17.88
N GLU A 55 -11.53 8.96 -17.78
CA GLU A 55 -12.58 9.97 -17.86
C GLU A 55 -13.00 10.15 -19.33
N SER A 56 -13.45 9.07 -19.97
CA SER A 56 -14.18 9.14 -21.24
C SER A 56 -15.67 9.06 -20.94
N ASN A 57 -16.23 10.14 -20.39
CA ASN A 57 -17.67 10.30 -20.27
C ASN A 57 -18.27 10.55 -21.67
N PRO A 58 -19.10 9.67 -22.24
CA PRO A 58 -19.70 9.89 -23.56
C PRO A 58 -20.70 11.05 -23.50
N GLU A 59 -20.59 12.00 -24.44
CA GLU A 59 -21.60 13.05 -24.65
C GLU A 59 -22.99 12.42 -24.87
N ILE A 60 -23.87 12.50 -23.87
CA ILE A 60 -25.29 12.23 -24.04
C ILE A 60 -25.94 13.49 -24.63
N LYS A 61 -26.22 13.48 -25.93
CA LYS A 61 -27.20 14.38 -26.55
C LYS A 61 -28.32 13.54 -27.18
N ASP A 62 -29.25 13.13 -26.34
CA ASP A 62 -30.61 12.80 -26.77
C ASP A 62 -31.38 14.12 -26.91
N LYS A 63 -31.70 14.51 -28.16
CA LYS A 63 -32.78 15.45 -28.43
C LYS A 63 -33.72 14.79 -29.41
N GLY A 64 -34.68 14.08 -28.82
CA GLY A 64 -35.86 13.57 -29.50
C GLY A 64 -36.57 14.63 -30.33
N GLU A 65 -37.02 14.15 -31.48
CA GLU A 65 -38.03 14.68 -32.36
C GLU A 65 -39.23 15.30 -31.63
N LYS A 66 -39.67 16.46 -32.11
CA LYS A 66 -41.08 16.83 -32.24
C LYS A 66 -41.29 17.67 -33.49
#